data_AF-A0A1U9LBA3-F1
#
_entry.id   AF-A0A1U9LBA3-F1
#
_cell.length_a   1.000
_cell.length_b   1.000
_cell.length_c   1.000
_cell.angle_alpha   90.00
_cell.angle_beta   90.00
_cell.angle_gamma   90.00
#
_symmetry.space_group_name_H-M   'P 1'
#
loop_
_entity.id
_entity.type
_entity.pdbx_description
1 polymer ?
#
loop_
_entity_poly.entity_id
_entity_poly.type
_entity_poly.pdbx_seq_one_letter_code
_entity_poly.pdbx_strand_id
1 'polypeptide(L)'
;MPIMKIDEIYCDVDFSLLSRHLELLDIELTRLNAAIIESTDPESDGFCDSGEYFIGSGFVAIQRYFTATALGLGLSMEEALDIPPMTSPKASLAAAINTGANYWKHVEEWLAHMNKPIDPKFPRSGQNTLDRLEGITPWQEYTCSNLLAILLKGQRQELSLLLPKIEEWRNNAFALHDT
;
A
#
# COMPACT_ATOMS: atom_id res chain seq x y z
N MET A 1 2.63 -2.58 18.78
CA MET A 1 3.71 -3.06 19.68
C MET A 1 4.60 -3.90 18.80
N PRO A 2 5.93 -3.69 18.77
CA PRO A 2 6.80 -4.42 17.85
C PRO A 2 6.61 -5.91 18.02
N ILE A 3 6.82 -6.66 16.94
CA ILE A 3 6.80 -8.11 16.95
C ILE A 3 7.77 -8.60 18.03
N MET A 4 7.29 -9.48 18.90
CA MET A 4 8.10 -10.07 19.96
C MET A 4 8.28 -11.56 19.68
N LYS A 5 9.53 -12.01 19.65
CA LYS A 5 9.85 -13.43 19.66
C LYS A 5 9.94 -13.90 21.12
N ILE A 6 9.08 -14.84 21.51
CA ILE A 6 9.12 -15.52 22.80
C ILE A 6 9.38 -17.00 22.50
N ASP A 7 10.54 -17.49 22.92
CA ASP A 7 11.08 -18.79 22.49
C ASP A 7 11.14 -18.89 20.95
N GLU A 8 10.32 -19.76 20.35
CA GLU A 8 10.21 -19.96 18.89
C GLU A 8 8.91 -19.39 18.30
N ILE A 9 8.16 -18.58 19.06
CA ILE A 9 6.86 -18.05 18.66
C ILE A 9 6.94 -16.54 18.51
N TYR A 10 6.55 -16.05 17.34
CA TYR A 10 6.34 -14.63 17.10
C TYR A 10 4.93 -14.21 17.55
N CYS A 11 4.85 -13.25 18.46
CA CYS A 11 3.61 -12.59 18.85
C CYS A 11 3.41 -11.35 17.99
N ASP A 12 2.35 -11.36 17.16
CA ASP A 12 2.07 -10.32 16.18
C ASP A 12 0.65 -9.75 16.33
N VAL A 13 0.50 -8.94 17.37
CA VAL A 13 -0.76 -8.23 17.67
C VAL A 13 -1.06 -7.17 16.60
N ASP A 14 -0.03 -6.57 16.03
CA ASP A 14 -0.18 -5.48 15.06
C ASP A 14 -0.78 -5.98 13.74
N PHE A 15 -0.54 -7.24 13.34
CA PHE A 15 -1.23 -7.84 12.20
C PHE A 15 -2.73 -8.03 12.45
N SER A 16 -3.14 -8.50 13.63
CA SER A 16 -4.58 -8.60 13.96
C SER A 16 -5.27 -7.23 13.96
N LEU A 17 -4.58 -6.19 14.45
CA LEU A 17 -5.08 -4.81 14.39
C LEU A 17 -5.18 -4.29 12.95
N LEU A 18 -4.18 -4.60 12.12
CA LEU A 18 -4.21 -4.29 10.70
C LEU A 18 -5.39 -4.97 10.01
N SER A 19 -5.57 -6.29 10.20
CA SER A 19 -6.67 -7.05 9.60
C SER A 19 -8.02 -6.42 9.91
N ARG A 20 -8.28 -6.14 11.19
CA ARG A 20 -9.52 -5.47 11.62
C ARG A 20 -9.66 -4.08 10.99
N HIS A 21 -8.58 -3.32 10.85
CA HIS A 21 -8.64 -2.01 10.23
C HIS A 21 -8.99 -2.10 8.73
N LEU A 22 -8.36 -3.02 8.00
CA LEU A 22 -8.66 -3.22 6.57
C LEU A 22 -10.09 -3.70 6.35
N GLU A 23 -10.59 -4.60 7.20
CA GLU A 23 -12.00 -5.04 7.15
C GLU A 23 -12.98 -3.87 7.37
N LEU A 24 -12.66 -2.92 8.24
CA LEU A 24 -13.49 -1.73 8.44
C LEU A 24 -13.46 -0.79 7.22
N LEU A 25 -12.32 -0.65 6.55
CA LEU A 25 -12.23 0.10 5.29
C LEU A 25 -13.03 -0.60 4.18
N ASP A 26 -13.01 -1.92 4.14
CA ASP A 26 -13.72 -2.72 3.14
C ASP A 26 -15.23 -2.61 3.22
N ILE A 27 -15.79 -2.29 4.39
CA ILE A 27 -17.22 -1.97 4.53
C ILE A 27 -17.55 -0.73 3.69
N GLU A 28 -16.75 0.33 3.78
CA GLU A 28 -16.95 1.55 2.99
C GLU A 28 -16.65 1.32 1.51
N LEU A 29 -15.58 0.60 1.18
CA LEU A 29 -15.26 0.29 -0.21
C LEU A 29 -16.35 -0.56 -0.88
N THR A 30 -16.93 -1.51 -0.16
CA THR A 30 -18.06 -2.31 -0.65
C THR A 30 -19.27 -1.43 -0.93
N ARG A 31 -19.60 -0.51 0.00
CA ARG A 31 -20.70 0.44 -0.16
C ARG A 31 -20.48 1.38 -1.35
N LEU A 32 -19.27 1.90 -1.51
CA LEU A 32 -18.90 2.78 -2.63
C LEU A 32 -18.94 2.04 -3.97
N ASN A 33 -18.42 0.81 -4.04
CA ASN A 33 -18.48 0.00 -5.25
C ASN A 33 -19.93 -0.28 -5.69
N ALA A 34 -20.83 -0.55 -4.74
CA ALA A 34 -22.26 -0.68 -5.04
C ALA A 34 -22.86 0.63 -5.58
N ALA A 35 -22.54 1.76 -4.93
CA ALA A 35 -23.01 3.07 -5.37
C ALA A 35 -22.49 3.47 -6.77
N ILE A 36 -21.25 3.11 -7.11
CA ILE A 36 -20.66 3.35 -8.44
C ILE A 36 -21.44 2.59 -9.52
N ILE A 37 -21.86 1.35 -9.25
CA ILE A 37 -22.65 0.54 -10.18
C ILE A 37 -24.04 1.14 -10.41
N GLU A 38 -24.64 1.72 -9.37
CA GLU A 38 -25.99 2.30 -9.43
C GLU A 38 -26.02 3.74 -9.96
N SER A 39 -24.90 4.46 -9.91
CA SER A 39 -24.82 5.85 -10.35
C SER A 39 -24.79 5.99 -11.88
N THR A 40 -25.40 7.08 -12.37
CA THR A 40 -25.29 7.51 -13.77
C THR A 40 -24.02 8.31 -14.03
N ASP A 41 -23.46 8.94 -13.00
CA ASP A 41 -22.24 9.76 -13.07
C ASP A 41 -21.46 9.65 -11.74
N PRO A 42 -20.77 8.51 -11.50
CA PRO A 42 -20.09 8.23 -10.24
C PRO A 42 -18.92 9.19 -9.94
N GLU A 43 -18.42 9.85 -10.98
CA GLU A 43 -17.37 10.87 -10.89
C GLU A 43 -17.92 12.13 -10.20
N SER A 44 -18.97 12.72 -10.75
CA SER A 44 -19.61 13.92 -10.18
C SER A 44 -20.23 13.65 -8.80
N ASP A 45 -20.63 12.40 -8.52
CA ASP A 45 -21.12 11.99 -7.21
C ASP A 45 -19.99 11.83 -6.16
N GLY A 46 -18.72 11.91 -6.58
CA GLY A 46 -17.54 11.83 -5.71
C GLY A 46 -17.26 10.43 -5.16
N PHE A 47 -17.82 9.38 -5.75
CA PHE A 47 -17.63 8.01 -5.28
C PHE A 47 -16.24 7.48 -5.61
N CYS A 48 -15.70 7.83 -6.78
CA CYS A 48 -14.35 7.44 -7.19
C CYS A 48 -13.28 8.08 -6.29
N ASP A 49 -13.37 9.39 -6.04
CA ASP A 49 -12.50 10.12 -5.11
C ASP A 49 -12.54 9.53 -3.69
N SER A 50 -13.74 9.21 -3.21
CA SER A 50 -13.92 8.58 -1.90
C SER A 50 -13.24 7.20 -1.86
N GLY A 51 -13.37 6.41 -2.92
CA GLY A 51 -12.71 5.11 -3.04
C GLY A 51 -11.19 5.23 -2.97
N GLU A 52 -10.63 6.15 -3.75
CA GLU A 52 -9.19 6.45 -3.78
C GLU A 52 -8.68 6.86 -2.39
N TYR A 53 -9.44 7.70 -1.67
CA TYR A 53 -9.10 8.12 -0.31
C TYR A 53 -8.99 6.92 0.65
N PHE A 54 -9.98 6.03 0.67
CA PHE A 54 -9.98 4.87 1.56
C PHE A 54 -8.89 3.86 1.19
N ILE A 55 -8.66 3.62 -0.10
CA ILE A 55 -7.59 2.72 -0.58
C ILE A 55 -6.22 3.26 -0.20
N GLY A 56 -5.96 4.55 -0.44
CA GLY A 56 -4.71 5.19 -0.07
C GLY A 56 -4.44 5.16 1.44
N SER A 57 -5.47 5.43 2.26
CA SER A 57 -5.40 5.26 3.72
C SER A 57 -5.06 3.82 4.12
N GLY A 58 -5.64 2.83 3.44
CA GLY A 58 -5.33 1.41 3.61
C GLY A 58 -3.86 1.10 3.32
N PHE A 59 -3.30 1.62 2.23
CA PHE A 59 -1.88 1.46 1.93
C PHE A 59 -0.98 2.08 3.01
N VAL A 60 -1.33 3.23 3.58
CA VAL A 60 -0.58 3.82 4.70
C VAL A 60 -0.63 2.94 5.95
N ALA A 61 -1.79 2.34 6.26
CA ALA A 61 -1.91 1.42 7.38
C ALA A 61 -1.03 0.17 7.20
N ILE A 62 -1.01 -0.40 5.99
CA ILE A 62 -0.16 -1.56 5.67
C ILE A 62 1.32 -1.17 5.67
N GLN A 63 1.69 -0.01 5.12
CA GLN A 63 3.05 0.52 5.17
C GLN A 63 3.53 0.65 6.61
N ARG A 64 2.71 1.21 7.51
CA ARG A 64 3.03 1.31 8.93
C ARG A 64 3.33 -0.06 9.53
N TYR A 65 2.51 -1.07 9.21
CA TYR A 65 2.72 -2.42 9.67
C TYR A 65 4.06 -2.99 9.17
N PHE A 66 4.35 -2.91 7.87
CA PHE A 66 5.64 -3.35 7.32
C PHE A 66 6.83 -2.66 7.99
N THR A 67 6.77 -1.35 8.19
CA THR A 67 7.83 -0.61 8.88
C THR A 67 8.00 -1.06 10.33
N ALA A 68 6.90 -1.19 11.09
CA ALA A 68 6.97 -1.62 12.49
C ALA A 68 7.52 -3.05 12.62
N THR A 69 7.10 -3.95 11.74
CA THR A 69 7.57 -5.33 11.68
C THR A 69 9.05 -5.41 11.33
N ALA A 70 9.48 -4.75 10.24
CA ALA A 70 10.87 -4.75 9.82
C ALA A 70 11.81 -4.21 10.90
N LEU A 71 11.49 -3.05 11.47
CA LEU A 71 12.29 -2.45 12.54
C LEU A 71 12.28 -3.30 13.81
N GLY A 72 11.17 -3.96 14.12
CA GLY A 72 11.07 -4.90 15.24
C GLY A 72 11.98 -6.13 15.09
N LEU A 73 12.25 -6.55 13.85
CA LEU A 73 13.17 -7.63 13.49
C LEU A 73 14.61 -7.16 13.25
N GLY A 74 14.89 -5.86 13.43
CA GLY A 74 16.20 -5.28 13.16
C GLY A 74 16.57 -5.19 11.67
N LEU A 75 15.60 -5.34 10.77
CA LEU A 75 15.80 -5.20 9.32
C LEU A 75 15.81 -3.73 8.92
N SER A 76 16.63 -3.37 7.95
CA SER A 76 16.53 -2.08 7.28
C SER A 76 15.27 -2.03 6.41
N MET A 77 14.78 -0.82 6.13
CA MET A 77 13.68 -0.66 5.18
C MET A 77 14.06 -1.05 3.76
N GLU A 78 15.34 -0.99 3.39
CA GLU A 78 15.80 -1.45 2.08
C GLU A 78 15.59 -2.97 1.94
N GLU A 79 16.09 -3.74 2.91
CA GLU A 79 15.89 -5.20 2.97
C GLU A 79 14.41 -5.56 3.02
N ALA A 80 13.64 -4.90 3.90
CA ALA A 80 12.22 -5.17 4.08
C ALA A 80 11.40 -5.01 2.80
N LEU A 81 11.76 -4.04 1.96
CA LEU A 81 11.07 -3.77 0.70
C LEU A 81 11.46 -4.74 -0.41
N ASP A 82 12.50 -5.56 -0.25
CA ASP A 82 12.92 -6.55 -1.24
C ASP A 82 12.46 -7.98 -0.89
N ILE A 83 11.90 -8.18 0.30
CA ILE A 83 11.39 -9.48 0.76
C ILE A 83 10.16 -9.92 -0.07
N PRO A 84 10.11 -11.18 -0.55
CA PRO A 84 8.94 -11.74 -1.25
C PRO A 84 7.67 -11.73 -0.36
N PRO A 85 6.44 -11.76 -0.95
CA PRO A 85 6.15 -12.14 -2.32
C PRO A 85 6.38 -11.03 -3.33
N MET A 86 6.75 -11.45 -4.54
CA MET A 86 6.91 -10.55 -5.69
C MET A 86 5.56 -10.30 -6.36
N THR A 87 5.25 -9.04 -6.65
CA THR A 87 4.04 -8.66 -7.43
C THR A 87 4.36 -8.53 -8.90
N SER A 88 5.61 -8.21 -9.22
CA SER A 88 6.18 -8.20 -10.56
C SER A 88 7.67 -8.60 -10.49
N PRO A 89 8.35 -8.81 -11.64
CA PRO A 89 9.79 -9.04 -11.65
C PRO A 89 10.63 -7.90 -11.03
N LYS A 90 10.04 -6.72 -10.83
CA LYS A 90 10.74 -5.49 -10.39
C LYS A 90 10.31 -4.99 -9.02
N ALA A 91 9.28 -5.58 -8.41
CA ALA A 91 8.74 -5.09 -7.15
C ALA A 91 8.17 -6.22 -6.30
N SER A 92 8.54 -6.21 -5.02
CA SER A 92 7.83 -6.97 -4.00
C SER A 92 6.46 -6.34 -3.69
N LEU A 93 5.61 -7.07 -2.98
CA LEU A 93 4.40 -6.54 -2.40
C LEU A 93 4.68 -5.34 -1.49
N ALA A 94 5.69 -5.46 -0.62
CA ALA A 94 6.06 -4.40 0.30
C ALA A 94 6.52 -3.14 -0.43
N ALA A 95 7.35 -3.30 -1.46
CA ALA A 95 7.78 -2.19 -2.34
C ALA A 95 6.59 -1.52 -3.03
N ALA A 96 5.67 -2.29 -3.58
CA ALA A 96 4.49 -1.75 -4.28
C ALA A 96 3.59 -0.95 -3.33
N ILE A 97 3.24 -1.52 -2.17
CA ILE A 97 2.38 -0.87 -1.18
C ILE A 97 3.06 0.37 -0.59
N ASN A 98 4.35 0.28 -0.25
CA ASN A 98 5.12 1.43 0.23
C ASN A 98 5.14 2.57 -0.79
N THR A 99 5.24 2.24 -2.07
CA THR A 99 5.20 3.22 -3.17
C THR A 99 3.82 3.87 -3.26
N GLY A 100 2.74 3.08 -3.25
CA GLY A 100 1.36 3.60 -3.25
C GLY A 100 1.04 4.47 -2.04
N ALA A 101 1.49 4.07 -0.85
CA ALA A 101 1.33 4.85 0.38
C ALA A 101 2.07 6.19 0.31
N ASN A 102 3.32 6.20 -0.18
CA ASN A 102 4.10 7.43 -0.34
C ASN A 102 3.49 8.37 -1.38
N TYR A 103 2.99 7.82 -2.49
CA TYR A 103 2.25 8.62 -3.47
C TYR A 103 1.06 9.30 -2.81
N TRP A 104 0.18 8.54 -2.17
CA TRP A 104 -1.05 9.08 -1.58
C TRP A 104 -0.79 10.18 -0.54
N LYS A 105 0.23 10.00 0.32
CA LYS A 105 0.57 10.99 1.35
C LYS A 105 1.11 12.31 0.79
N HIS A 106 1.82 12.27 -0.33
CA HIS A 106 2.69 13.37 -0.77
C HIS A 106 2.37 13.93 -2.15
N VAL A 107 1.46 13.32 -2.92
CA VAL A 107 1.15 13.74 -4.28
C VAL A 107 0.73 15.21 -4.35
N GLU A 108 -0.06 15.70 -3.38
CA GLU A 108 -0.46 17.12 -3.31
C GLU A 108 0.75 18.06 -3.11
N GLU A 109 1.71 17.65 -2.27
CA GLU A 109 2.96 18.40 -2.09
C GLU A 109 3.74 18.46 -3.41
N TRP A 110 3.75 17.35 -4.15
CA TRP A 110 4.47 17.22 -5.42
C TRP A 110 3.82 18.00 -6.56
N LEU A 111 2.49 17.92 -6.70
CA LEU A 111 1.72 18.62 -7.72
C LEU A 111 1.89 20.14 -7.61
N ALA A 112 2.02 20.68 -6.38
CA ALA A 112 2.33 22.09 -6.14
C ALA A 112 3.66 22.55 -6.81
N HIS A 113 4.56 21.60 -7.12
CA HIS A 113 5.85 21.84 -7.78
C HIS A 113 5.84 21.50 -9.29
N MET A 114 4.87 20.74 -9.79
CA MET A 114 4.87 20.21 -11.17
C MET A 114 4.51 21.23 -12.26
N ASN A 115 3.88 22.37 -11.92
CA ASN A 115 3.53 23.42 -12.89
C ASN A 115 4.59 24.52 -13.07
N LYS A 116 5.79 24.31 -12.53
CA LYS A 116 6.93 25.20 -12.77
C LYS A 116 7.93 24.44 -13.63
N PRO A 117 8.53 25.07 -14.66
CA PRO A 117 9.33 24.38 -15.66
C PRO A 117 10.47 23.63 -14.96
N ILE A 118 10.31 22.30 -14.84
CA ILE A 118 11.19 21.35 -14.14
C ILE A 118 11.91 22.02 -12.96
N ASP A 119 11.20 22.21 -11.85
CA ASP A 119 11.80 22.81 -10.66
C ASP A 119 12.91 21.87 -10.14
N PRO A 120 14.19 22.29 -10.07
CA PRO A 120 15.26 21.51 -9.43
C PRO A 120 14.99 21.21 -7.95
N LYS A 121 13.92 21.77 -7.36
CA LYS A 121 13.40 21.46 -6.03
C LYS A 121 12.39 20.31 -6.00
N PHE A 122 12.02 19.71 -7.13
CA PHE A 122 11.19 18.50 -7.09
C PHE A 122 11.91 17.45 -6.24
N PRO A 123 11.31 16.97 -5.15
CA PRO A 123 12.02 16.12 -4.22
C PRO A 123 12.38 14.81 -4.93
N ARG A 124 13.65 14.40 -4.82
CA ARG A 124 14.13 13.13 -5.39
C ARG A 124 13.30 11.93 -4.91
N SER A 125 12.77 11.99 -3.69
CA SER A 125 11.85 10.98 -3.15
C SER A 125 10.52 10.91 -3.91
N GLY A 126 10.00 12.06 -4.38
CA GLY A 126 8.83 12.12 -5.25
C GLY A 126 9.10 11.47 -6.60
N GLN A 127 10.21 11.83 -7.26
CA GLN A 127 10.59 11.23 -8.54
C GLN A 127 10.77 9.71 -8.43
N ASN A 128 11.49 9.26 -7.40
CA ASN A 128 11.69 7.84 -7.15
C ASN A 128 10.36 7.10 -6.93
N THR A 129 9.37 7.74 -6.29
CA THR A 129 8.06 7.12 -6.07
C THR A 129 7.29 7.01 -7.37
N LEU A 130 7.28 8.06 -8.20
CA LEU A 130 6.63 8.05 -9.50
C LEU A 130 7.29 7.04 -10.46
N ASP A 131 8.62 6.99 -10.52
CA ASP A 131 9.36 6.02 -11.35
C ASP A 131 9.04 4.57 -10.94
N ARG A 132 8.91 4.30 -9.63
CA ARG A 132 8.51 2.99 -9.12
C ARG A 132 7.04 2.68 -9.42
N LEU A 133 6.15 3.67 -9.31
CA LEU A 133 4.75 3.51 -9.69
C LEU A 133 4.64 3.15 -11.15
N GLU A 134 5.23 3.92 -12.07
CA GLU A 134 5.21 3.67 -13.52
C GLU A 134 5.75 2.28 -13.89
N GLY A 135 6.65 1.72 -13.08
CA GLY A 135 7.12 0.34 -13.24
C GLY A 135 6.08 -0.75 -12.91
N ILE A 136 4.95 -0.39 -12.28
CA ILE A 136 3.88 -1.26 -11.79
C ILE A 136 2.53 -0.91 -12.43
N THR A 137 2.15 0.36 -12.36
CA THR A 137 0.89 0.93 -12.85
C THR A 137 1.15 2.32 -13.44
N PRO A 138 0.53 2.70 -14.57
CA PRO A 138 0.64 4.05 -15.10
C PRO A 138 0.17 5.08 -14.07
N TRP A 139 0.86 6.22 -13.97
CA TRP A 139 0.40 7.34 -13.16
C TRP A 139 -0.74 8.08 -13.87
N GLN A 140 -1.95 7.90 -13.35
CA GLN A 140 -3.20 8.44 -13.89
C GLN A 140 -4.21 8.68 -12.77
N GLU A 141 -5.42 9.15 -13.11
CA GLU A 141 -6.51 9.27 -12.14
C GLU A 141 -6.73 7.95 -11.39
N TYR A 142 -6.99 8.06 -10.09
CA TYR A 142 -7.23 6.91 -9.21
C TYR A 142 -6.05 5.91 -9.14
N THR A 143 -4.83 6.43 -9.03
CA THR A 143 -3.58 5.64 -9.01
C THR A 143 -3.56 4.58 -7.91
N CYS A 144 -4.03 4.88 -6.70
CA CYS A 144 -4.08 3.89 -5.62
C CYS A 144 -5.07 2.76 -5.94
N SER A 145 -6.24 3.10 -6.50
CA SER A 145 -7.23 2.14 -6.95
C SER A 145 -6.69 1.23 -8.06
N ASN A 146 -6.01 1.82 -9.07
CA ASN A 146 -5.36 1.08 -10.15
C ASN A 146 -4.27 0.15 -9.62
N LEU A 147 -3.45 0.62 -8.68
CA LEU A 147 -2.44 -0.21 -8.03
C LEU A 147 -3.08 -1.38 -7.27
N LEU A 148 -4.13 -1.14 -6.49
CA LEU A 148 -4.84 -2.18 -5.75
C LEU A 148 -5.38 -3.26 -6.70
N ALA A 149 -6.02 -2.86 -7.81
CA ALA A 149 -6.54 -3.78 -8.81
C ALA A 149 -5.47 -4.71 -9.39
N ILE A 150 -4.26 -4.20 -9.63
CA ILE A 150 -3.11 -5.00 -10.08
C ILE A 150 -2.65 -5.97 -8.98
N LEU A 151 -2.50 -5.49 -7.74
CA LEU A 151 -2.07 -6.31 -6.60
C LEU A 151 -3.03 -7.47 -6.32
N LEU A 152 -4.33 -7.24 -6.53
CA LEU A 152 -5.41 -8.20 -6.36
C LEU A 152 -5.70 -9.04 -7.60
N LYS A 153 -5.04 -8.77 -8.74
CA LYS A 153 -5.19 -9.48 -10.01
C LYS A 153 -6.64 -9.52 -10.50
N GLY A 154 -7.35 -8.39 -10.42
CA GLY A 154 -8.73 -8.25 -10.89
C GLY A 154 -9.79 -8.90 -10.00
N GLN A 155 -9.45 -9.28 -8.77
CA GLN A 155 -10.45 -9.54 -7.73
C GLN A 155 -11.17 -8.25 -7.33
N ARG A 156 -12.15 -8.37 -6.43
CA ARG A 156 -12.85 -7.21 -5.84
C ARG A 156 -11.84 -6.27 -5.19
N GLN A 157 -12.10 -4.97 -5.25
CA GLN A 157 -11.21 -3.95 -4.68
C GLN A 157 -11.44 -3.82 -3.16
N GLU A 158 -11.11 -4.88 -2.44
CA GLU A 158 -11.18 -5.00 -0.99
C GLU A 158 -9.74 -5.16 -0.47
N LEU A 159 -9.30 -4.29 0.42
CA LEU A 159 -7.95 -4.24 0.97
C LEU A 159 -7.61 -5.48 1.80
N SER A 160 -8.57 -6.05 2.54
CA SER A 160 -8.35 -7.27 3.34
C SER A 160 -7.94 -8.47 2.49
N LEU A 161 -8.23 -8.49 1.18
CA LEU A 161 -7.73 -9.51 0.26
C LEU A 161 -6.21 -9.49 0.09
N LEU A 162 -5.52 -8.44 0.53
CA LEU A 162 -4.05 -8.40 0.60
C LEU A 162 -3.48 -9.15 1.82
N LEU A 163 -4.28 -9.42 2.86
CA LEU A 163 -3.80 -10.02 4.12
C LEU A 163 -3.01 -11.32 3.94
N PRO A 164 -3.42 -12.28 3.09
CA PRO A 164 -2.64 -13.50 2.89
C PRO A 164 -1.22 -13.23 2.37
N LYS A 165 -1.06 -12.24 1.47
CA LYS A 165 0.26 -11.89 0.93
C LYS A 165 1.08 -11.05 1.92
N ILE A 166 0.43 -10.26 2.76
CA ILE A 166 1.08 -9.52 3.86
C ILE A 166 1.61 -10.51 4.91
N GLU A 167 0.84 -11.56 5.21
CA GLU A 167 1.26 -12.66 6.06
C GLU A 167 2.42 -13.45 5.44
N GLU A 168 2.36 -13.76 4.15
CA GLU A 168 3.48 -14.38 3.43
C GLU A 168 4.76 -13.54 3.54
N TRP A 169 4.66 -12.23 3.30
CA TRP A 169 5.78 -11.30 3.48
C TRP A 169 6.35 -11.35 4.90
N ARG A 170 5.48 -11.31 5.91
CA ARG A 170 5.89 -11.37 7.32
C ARG A 170 6.66 -12.65 7.62
N ASN A 171 6.15 -13.79 7.17
CA ASN A 171 6.77 -15.08 7.43
C ASN A 171 8.15 -15.18 6.75
N ASN A 172 8.31 -14.60 5.56
CA ASN A 172 9.62 -14.49 4.91
C ASN A 172 10.57 -13.56 5.69
N ALA A 173 10.07 -12.47 6.28
CA ALA A 173 10.87 -11.60 7.14
C ALA A 173 11.33 -12.30 8.43
N PHE A 174 10.49 -13.14 9.04
CA PHE A 174 10.89 -13.98 10.17
C PHE A 174 11.98 -14.96 9.78
N ALA A 175 11.82 -15.66 8.65
CA ALA A 175 12.82 -16.60 8.17
C ALA A 175 14.18 -15.93 7.91
N LEU A 176 14.18 -14.70 7.37
CA LEU A 176 15.40 -13.93 7.16
C LEU A 176 16.06 -13.51 8.49
N HIS A 177 15.25 -13.10 9.47
CA HIS A 177 15.75 -12.71 10.80
C HIS A 177 16.38 -13.89 11.57
N ASP A 178 15.86 -15.09 11.37
CA ASP A 178 16.33 -16.32 12.04
C ASP A 178 17.57 -16.96 11.38
N THR A 179 18.08 -16.39 10.28
CA THR A 179 19.32 -16.82 9.58
C THR A 179 20.57 -16.16 10.13
#